data_AF-A0A1Z8LBM4-F1
#
_entry.id   AF-A0A1Z8LBM4-F1
#
_cell.length_a   1.000
_cell.length_b   1.000
_cell.length_c   1.000
_cell.angle_alpha   90.00
_cell.angle_beta   90.00
_cell.angle_gamma   90.00
#
_symmetry.space_group_name_H-M   'P 1'
#
loop_
_entity.id
_entity.type
_entity.pdbx_description
1 polymer ?
#
loop_
_entity_poly.entity_id
_entity_poly.type
_entity_poly.pdbx_seq_one_letter_code
_entity_poly.pdbx_strand_id
1 'polypeptide(L)'
;MNSNTIERILLLLGGVLLIGYIASIFIPALENMQSNFRLGAIAGIVCYAGYSFFTQYSDQKIIMSKDQKVQKLMMELKKEKQRGDDLHKSHLSLQSKLSEAEELISEMKKQNEKSN
;
A
#
# COMPACT_ATOMS: atom_id res chain seq x y z
N MET A 1 1.19 18.21 -2.03
CA MET A 1 2.19 19.29 -1.86
C MET A 1 3.43 18.63 -1.29
N ASN A 2 4.59 18.74 -1.95
CA ASN A 2 5.76 17.91 -1.64
C ASN A 2 6.25 18.21 -0.21
N SER A 3 6.24 17.20 0.66
CA SER A 3 6.71 17.28 2.06
C SER A 3 8.10 17.95 2.16
N ASN A 4 8.94 17.72 1.16
CA ASN A 4 10.27 18.30 0.99
C ASN A 4 10.31 19.84 0.96
N THR A 5 9.25 20.51 0.48
CA THR A 5 9.19 21.98 0.45
C THR A 5 8.92 22.57 1.84
N ILE A 6 8.06 21.92 2.62
CA ILE A 6 7.72 22.36 3.99
C ILE A 6 8.90 22.11 4.93
N GLU A 7 9.59 20.97 4.81
CA GLU A 7 10.83 20.70 5.56
C GLU A 7 11.94 21.70 5.23
N ARG A 8 12.12 22.07 3.95
CA ARG A 8 13.09 23.10 3.56
C ARG A 8 12.79 24.47 4.16
N ILE A 9 11.53 24.89 4.15
CA ILE A 9 11.11 26.17 4.75
C ILE A 9 11.36 26.13 6.27
N LEU A 10 11.06 25.01 6.92
CA LEU A 10 11.21 24.87 8.36
C LEU A 10 12.68 24.80 8.79
N LEU A 11 13.54 24.15 8.00
CA LEU A 11 15.00 24.16 8.17
C LEU A 11 15.59 25.56 7.99
N LEU A 12 15.14 26.30 6.97
CA LEU A 12 15.55 27.70 6.77
C LEU A 12 15.16 28.57 7.96
N LEU A 13 13.94 28.42 8.46
CA LEU A 13 13.41 29.20 9.57
C LEU A 13 14.14 28.86 10.88
N GLY A 14 14.41 27.57 11.13
CA GLY A 14 15.24 27.12 12.24
C GLY A 14 16.68 27.63 12.17
N GLY A 15 17.27 27.66 10.97
CA GLY A 15 18.60 28.21 10.74
C GLY A 15 18.68 29.71 11.04
N VAL A 16 17.70 30.49 10.58
CA VAL A 16 17.61 31.94 10.87
C VAL A 16 17.43 32.21 12.36
N LEU A 17 16.60 31.41 13.06
CA LEU A 17 16.41 31.52 14.51
C LEU A 17 17.69 31.21 15.29
N LEU A 18 18.45 30.18 14.90
CA LEU A 18 19.73 29.84 15.53
C LEU A 18 20.79 30.92 15.31
N ILE A 19 20.89 31.44 14.09
CA ILE A 19 21.82 32.54 13.77
C ILE A 19 21.44 33.80 14.56
N GLY A 20 20.15 34.13 14.65
CA GLY A 20 19.65 35.25 15.45
C GLY A 20 19.94 35.09 16.95
N TYR A 21 19.79 33.88 17.49
CA TYR A 21 20.12 33.56 18.88
C TYR A 21 21.63 33.62 19.17
N ILE A 22 22.48 33.18 18.25
CA ILE A 22 23.94 33.32 18.40
C ILE A 22 24.34 34.79 18.31
N ALA A 23 23.77 35.54 17.36
CA ALA A 23 24.01 36.98 17.23
C ALA A 23 23.57 37.77 18.47
N SER A 24 22.49 37.34 19.15
CA SER A 24 22.03 37.98 20.39
C SER A 24 22.98 37.81 21.58
N ILE A 25 23.93 36.88 21.52
CA ILE A 25 24.97 36.69 22.56
C ILE A 25 26.11 37.69 22.40
N PHE A 26 26.43 38.09 21.16
CA PHE A 26 27.54 39.00 20.85
C PHE A 26 27.10 40.45 20.65
N ILE A 27 25.81 40.70 20.41
CA ILE A 27 25.25 42.03 20.14
C ILE A 27 24.31 42.44 21.28
N PRO A 28 24.69 43.43 22.12
CA PRO A 28 23.89 43.84 23.29
C PRO A 28 22.49 44.39 22.94
N ALA A 29 22.32 44.94 21.74
CA ALA A 29 21.01 45.43 21.27
C ALA A 29 19.98 44.30 21.05
N LEU A 30 20.45 43.05 20.91
CA LEU A 30 19.60 41.87 20.68
C LEU A 30 19.43 41.01 21.96
N GLU A 31 20.11 41.36 23.04
CA GLU A 31 20.11 40.62 24.31
C GLU A 31 18.69 40.54 24.91
N ASN A 32 17.92 41.64 24.84
CA ASN A 32 16.52 41.69 25.27
C ASN A 32 15.57 40.84 24.40
N MET A 33 15.99 40.43 23.19
CA MET A 33 15.19 39.60 22.29
C MET A 33 15.44 38.10 22.47
N GLN A 34 16.42 37.70 23.31
CA GLN A 34 16.80 36.30 23.53
C GLN A 34 15.63 35.44 24.03
N SER A 35 14.76 35.99 24.89
CA SER A 35 13.53 35.34 25.35
C SER A 35 12.56 35.06 24.19
N ASN A 36 12.40 36.02 23.27
CA ASN A 36 11.53 35.89 22.10
C ASN A 36 12.08 34.85 21.11
N PHE A 37 13.40 34.79 20.92
CA PHE A 37 14.04 33.75 20.10
C PHE A 37 13.82 32.35 20.69
N ARG A 38 13.93 32.19 22.02
CA ARG A 38 13.60 30.92 22.70
C ARG A 38 12.14 30.53 22.52
N LEU A 39 11.22 31.48 22.73
CA LEU A 39 9.78 31.22 22.57
C LEU A 39 9.44 30.83 21.13
N GLY A 40 10.04 31.53 20.15
CA GLY A 40 9.90 31.23 18.72
C GLY A 40 10.45 29.86 18.34
N ALA A 41 11.60 29.45 18.92
CA ALA A 41 12.15 28.11 18.71
C ALA A 41 11.24 27.02 19.28
N ILE A 42 10.70 27.21 20.49
CA ILE A 42 9.75 26.26 21.10
C ILE A 42 8.48 26.15 20.25
N ALA A 43 7.90 27.27 19.82
CA ALA A 43 6.74 27.28 18.93
C ALA A 43 7.04 26.57 17.60
N GLY A 44 8.22 26.81 17.02
CA GLY A 44 8.67 26.13 15.80
C GLY A 44 8.77 24.61 15.98
N ILE A 45 9.32 24.14 17.10
CA ILE A 45 9.42 22.70 17.43
C ILE A 45 8.02 22.09 17.58
N VAL A 46 7.10 22.76 18.28
CA VAL A 46 5.72 22.26 18.47
C VAL A 46 4.98 22.21 17.13
N CYS A 47 5.11 23.23 16.28
CA CYS A 47 4.52 23.24 14.95
C CYS A 47 5.09 22.12 14.06
N TYR A 48 6.40 21.87 14.12
CA TYR A 48 7.02 20.78 13.36
C TYR A 48 6.57 19.41 13.85
N ALA A 49 6.56 19.19 15.17
CA ALA A 49 6.10 17.94 15.75
C ALA A 49 4.63 17.67 15.38
N GLY A 50 3.76 18.69 15.50
CA GLY A 50 2.36 18.59 15.09
C GLY A 50 2.20 18.26 13.60
N TYR A 51 3.00 18.88 12.72
CA TYR A 51 3.00 18.57 11.30
C TYR A 51 3.51 17.14 11.01
N SER A 52 4.55 16.68 11.71
CA SER A 52 5.08 15.32 11.58
C SER A 52 4.05 14.26 12.00
N PHE A 53 3.34 14.47 13.12
CA PHE A 53 2.26 13.59 13.54
C PHE A 53 1.10 13.59 12.53
N PHE A 54 0.73 14.76 12.00
CA PHE A 54 -0.35 14.88 11.02
C PHE A 54 -0.04 14.18 9.70
N THR A 55 1.19 14.31 9.21
CA THR A 55 1.64 13.63 7.98
C THR A 55 1.73 12.12 8.18
N GLN A 56 2.29 11.66 9.31
CA GLN A 56 2.34 10.24 9.66
C GLN A 56 0.93 9.60 9.76
N TYR A 57 -0.03 10.31 10.36
CA TYR A 57 -1.41 9.83 10.44
C TYR A 57 -2.08 9.74 9.07
N SER A 58 -1.80 10.71 8.19
CA SER A 58 -2.33 10.73 6.82
C SER A 58 -1.74 9.60 5.97
N ASP A 59 -0.43 9.34 6.10
CA ASP A 59 0.23 8.25 5.37
C ASP A 59 -0.23 6.86 5.86
N GLN A 60 -0.46 6.67 7.16
CA GLN A 60 -1.00 5.41 7.69
C GLN A 60 -2.37 5.07 7.09
N LYS A 61 -3.26 6.06 6.95
CA LYS A 61 -4.56 5.84 6.29
C LYS A 61 -4.42 5.40 4.84
N ILE A 62 -3.47 5.98 4.11
CA ILE A 62 -3.23 5.63 2.71
C ILE A 62 -2.70 4.20 2.61
N ILE A 63 -1.76 3.81 3.47
CA ILE A 63 -1.21 2.45 3.51
C ILE A 63 -2.31 1.42 3.84
N MET A 64 -3.12 1.66 4.88
CA MET A 64 -4.24 0.77 5.22
C MET A 64 -5.24 0.62 4.06
N SER A 65 -5.53 1.70 3.33
CA SER A 65 -6.45 1.65 2.19
C SER A 65 -5.90 0.84 1.01
N LYS A 66 -4.57 0.86 0.82
CA LYS A 66 -3.90 0.06 -0.21
C LYS A 66 -3.86 -1.42 0.16
N ASP A 67 -3.59 -1.75 1.42
CA ASP A 67 -3.61 -3.14 1.91
C ASP A 67 -5.00 -3.77 1.76
N GLN A 68 -6.07 -3.03 2.06
CA GLN A 68 -7.44 -3.52 1.84
C GLN A 68 -7.74 -3.80 0.36
N LYS A 69 -7.23 -2.97 -0.56
CA LYS A 69 -7.39 -3.21 -2.00
C LYS A 69 -6.60 -4.43 -2.47
N VAL A 70 -5.36 -4.60 -1.99
CA VAL A 70 -4.54 -5.78 -2.30
C VAL A 70 -5.19 -7.05 -1.77
N GLN A 71 -5.73 -7.04 -0.55
CA GLN A 71 -6.46 -8.19 0.01
C GLN A 71 -7.71 -8.54 -0.79
N LYS A 72 -8.49 -7.54 -1.24
CA LYS A 72 -9.65 -7.79 -2.12
C LYS A 72 -9.23 -8.42 -3.44
N LEU A 73 -8.19 -7.89 -4.09
CA LEU A 73 -7.66 -8.45 -5.34
C LEU A 73 -7.13 -9.88 -5.13
N MET A 74 -6.42 -10.16 -4.04
CA MET A 74 -5.99 -11.52 -3.71
C MET A 74 -7.17 -12.49 -3.51
N MET A 75 -8.24 -12.05 -2.86
CA MET A 75 -9.44 -12.87 -2.69
C MET A 75 -10.14 -13.15 -4.03
N GLU A 76 -10.25 -12.15 -4.91
CA GLU A 76 -10.80 -12.32 -6.25
C GLU A 76 -9.95 -13.28 -7.10
N LEU A 77 -8.63 -13.14 -7.05
CA LEU A 77 -7.68 -13.99 -7.79
C LEU A 77 -7.71 -15.44 -7.26
N LYS A 78 -7.84 -15.63 -5.94
CA LYS A 78 -8.03 -16.96 -5.35
C LYS A 78 -9.35 -17.59 -5.79
N LYS A 79 -10.42 -16.80 -5.90
CA LYS A 79 -11.73 -17.26 -6.35
C LYS A 79 -11.74 -17.63 -7.83
N GLU A 80 -11.06 -16.86 -8.67
CA GLU A 80 -10.87 -17.20 -10.10
C GLU A 80 -10.01 -18.45 -10.26
N LYS A 81 -8.92 -18.59 -9.50
CA LYS A 81 -8.11 -19.79 -9.54
C LYS A 81 -8.91 -21.05 -9.16
N GLN A 82 -9.70 -20.98 -8.09
CA GLN A 82 -10.59 -22.08 -7.71
C GLN A 82 -11.60 -22.41 -8.81
N ARG A 83 -12.19 -21.40 -9.46
CA ARG A 83 -13.09 -21.62 -10.61
C ARG A 83 -12.37 -22.26 -11.79
N GLY A 84 -11.12 -21.89 -12.06
CA GLY A 84 -10.29 -22.52 -13.09
C GLY A 84 -10.00 -23.98 -12.77
N ASP A 85 -9.62 -24.29 -11.52
CA ASP A 85 -9.37 -25.65 -11.06
C ASP A 85 -10.63 -26.53 -11.13
N ASP A 86 -11.79 -25.99 -10.76
CA ASP A 86 -13.08 -26.70 -10.84
C ASP A 86 -13.50 -26.95 -12.29
N LEU A 87 -13.27 -26.00 -13.19
CA LEU A 87 -13.54 -26.15 -14.62
C LEU A 87 -12.61 -27.20 -15.24
N HIS A 88 -11.33 -27.20 -14.84
CA HIS A 88 -10.34 -28.19 -15.30
C HIS A 88 -10.72 -29.60 -14.83
N LYS A 89 -11.10 -29.77 -13.56
CA LYS A 89 -11.63 -31.06 -13.05
C LYS A 89 -12.88 -31.51 -13.81
N SER A 90 -13.79 -30.58 -14.09
CA SER A 90 -15.02 -30.89 -14.85
C SER A 90 -14.68 -31.36 -16.26
N HIS A 91 -13.73 -30.70 -16.94
CA HIS A 91 -13.26 -31.10 -18.26
C HIS A 91 -12.64 -32.50 -18.25
N LEU A 92 -11.77 -32.81 -17.29
CA LEU A 92 -11.18 -34.15 -17.14
C LEU A 92 -12.27 -35.21 -16.92
N SER A 93 -13.26 -34.91 -16.09
CA SER A 93 -14.37 -35.83 -15.82
C SER A 93 -15.24 -36.07 -17.08
N LEU A 94 -15.49 -35.03 -17.87
CA LEU A 94 -16.25 -35.14 -19.12
C LEU A 94 -15.47 -35.94 -20.16
N GLN A 95 -14.17 -35.71 -20.27
CA GLN A 95 -13.30 -36.46 -21.19
C GLN A 95 -13.25 -37.95 -20.84
N SER A 96 -13.17 -38.28 -19.53
CA SER A 96 -13.26 -39.67 -19.06
C SER A 96 -14.59 -40.32 -19.46
N LYS A 97 -15.71 -39.64 -19.23
CA LYS A 97 -17.04 -40.15 -19.60
C LYS A 97 -17.21 -40.31 -21.11
N LEU A 98 -16.62 -39.42 -21.90
CA LEU A 98 -16.66 -39.50 -23.36
C LEU A 98 -15.86 -40.71 -23.85
N SER A 99 -14.69 -40.96 -23.26
CA SER A 99 -13.89 -42.16 -23.53
C SER A 99 -14.63 -43.46 -23.16
N GLU A 100 -15.27 -43.52 -21.99
CA GLU A 100 -16.08 -44.68 -21.59
C GLU A 100 -17.26 -44.92 -22.55
N ALA A 101 -17.93 -43.84 -22.98
CA ALA A 101 -19.01 -43.94 -23.95
C ALA A 101 -18.52 -44.42 -25.32
N GLU A 102 -17.36 -43.97 -25.78
CA GLU A 102 -16.73 -44.44 -27.02
C GLU A 102 -16.35 -45.92 -26.95
N GLU A 103 -15.81 -46.39 -25.81
CA GLU A 103 -15.52 -47.80 -25.59
C GLU A 103 -16.79 -48.66 -25.62
N LEU A 104 -17.85 -48.26 -24.92
CA LEU A 104 -19.13 -48.96 -24.94
C LEU A 104 -19.76 -49.01 -26.34
N ILE A 105 -19.68 -47.92 -27.09
CA ILE A 105 -20.15 -47.88 -28.48
C ILE A 105 -19.32 -48.84 -29.35
N SER A 106 -17.99 -48.86 -29.18
CA SER A 106 -17.09 -49.76 -29.90
C SER A 106 -17.38 -51.23 -29.59
N GLU A 107 -17.59 -51.57 -28.32
CA GLU A 107 -17.96 -52.92 -27.88
C GLU A 107 -19.31 -53.36 -28.44
N MET A 108 -20.33 -52.49 -28.36
CA MET A 108 -21.64 -52.76 -28.94
C MET A 108 -21.56 -52.96 -30.46
N LYS A 109 -20.74 -52.17 -31.16
CA LYS A 109 -20.53 -52.32 -32.61
C LYS A 109 -19.90 -53.68 -32.96
N LYS A 110 -18.88 -54.10 -32.19
CA LYS A 110 -18.23 -55.42 -32.35
C LYS A 110 -19.16 -56.58 -32.03
N GLN A 111 -20.05 -56.45 -31.05
CA GLN A 111 -21.07 -57.47 -30.77
C GLN A 111 -22.09 -57.58 -31.89
N ASN A 112 -22.51 -56.44 -32.45
CA ASN A 112 -23.48 -56.42 -33.56
C ASN A 112 -22.90 -57.02 -34.86
N GLU A 113 -21.60 -56.81 -35.12
CA GLU A 113 -20.89 -57.45 -36.25
C GLU A 113 -20.68 -58.96 -36.07
N LYS A 114 -20.66 -59.47 -34.83
CA LYS A 114 -20.58 -60.92 -34.55
C LYS A 114 -21.93 -61.63 -34.56
N SER A 115 -23.04 -60.89 -34.55
CA SER A 115 -24.40 -61.44 -34.51
C SER A 115 -25.10 -61.50 -35.88
N ASN A 116 -24.44 -61.00 -36.94
CA ASN A 116 -24.78 -61.23 -38.36
C ASN A 116 -23.85 -62.28 -38.97
#